data_AF-A0A838KCN3-F1
#
_entry.id   AF-A0A838KCN3-F1
#
_cell.length_a   1.000
_cell.length_b   1.000
_cell.length_c   1.000
_cell.angle_alpha   90.00
_cell.angle_beta   90.00
_cell.angle_gamma   90.00
#
_symmetry.space_group_name_H-M   'P 1'
#
loop_
_entity.id
_entity.type
_entity.pdbx_description
1 polymer ?
#
loop_
_entity_poly.entity_id
_entity_poly.type
_entity_poly.pdbx_seq_one_letter_code
_entity_poly.pdbx_strand_id
1 'polypeptide(L)'
;MPPVQALERPTPAADLAADPTRPLVVSTCLLALSVAAGGLILATGLAVVGWFLGGASGSSGQAVRTGALVWMSAHGGSLQVGAVTLSLVPLLLPLAVALLLLRGSRWVVASSAPAPRLLPPGLVVTAAVIAGAATYGTVVAVVGWGVHLTGLPGGADSQVLRGSGLTVCTVAVALAVGLCAANGTWRDIAERREWLGAVTNGAAVGVLAMVAVSTLVFTAALVLRAGPVLAIGGELAPGVLGGVGLVLLCVATVPNAVLWTASYLFGPGFAVGTTTVVAPDVVVLGALPAYPLLGALPAPGPPAAWVPALTVVPILAGVLAGAAADRRKQASSWWRQALVGAGAGLLAGLVLAVLLLASGGSIGPGRMQHTGPLLASLVAGALTLTVAAAAGAVAHGALLGWRPGWLRRPGWLRWPGRPALPGWLRRAH
;
A
#
# COMPACT_ATOMS: atom_id res chain seq x y z
N MET A 1 -44.82 39.61 42.62
CA MET A 1 -44.43 39.17 41.26
C MET A 1 -43.92 37.74 41.37
N PRO A 2 -44.56 36.76 40.71
CA PRO A 2 -44.04 35.39 40.67
C PRO A 2 -42.85 35.34 39.69
N PRO A 3 -41.92 34.38 39.84
CA PRO A 3 -40.81 34.22 38.91
C PRO A 3 -41.35 33.68 37.57
N VAL A 4 -40.95 34.35 36.49
CA VAL A 4 -41.25 33.95 35.12
C VAL A 4 -40.55 32.62 34.83
N GLN A 5 -41.33 31.56 34.66
CA GLN A 5 -40.82 30.29 34.13
C GLN A 5 -40.31 30.54 32.70
N ALA A 6 -39.01 30.35 32.50
CA ALA A 6 -38.41 30.32 31.17
C ALA A 6 -38.98 29.09 30.43
N LEU A 7 -39.79 29.35 29.41
CA LEU A 7 -40.21 28.34 28.44
C LEU A 7 -38.96 27.87 27.67
N GLU A 8 -38.43 26.71 28.01
CA GLU A 8 -37.50 25.98 27.15
C GLU A 8 -38.21 25.72 25.82
N ARG A 9 -37.73 26.37 24.75
CA ARG A 9 -38.15 26.05 23.39
C ARG A 9 -37.56 24.67 23.06
N PRO A 10 -38.36 23.66 22.67
CA PRO A 10 -37.82 22.42 22.16
C PRO A 10 -37.05 22.74 20.87
N THR A 11 -35.74 22.46 20.84
CA THR A 11 -34.93 22.59 19.62
C THR A 11 -35.36 21.51 18.62
N PRO A 12 -35.97 21.86 17.47
CA PRO A 12 -36.46 20.87 16.51
C PRO A 12 -35.34 20.43 15.54
N ALA A 13 -34.22 19.97 16.09
CA ALA A 13 -33.06 19.55 15.28
C ALA A 13 -32.31 18.30 15.81
N ALA A 14 -32.78 17.67 16.89
CA ALA A 14 -32.14 16.48 17.45
C ALA A 14 -32.75 15.13 16.98
N ASP A 15 -33.91 15.13 16.31
CA ASP A 15 -34.75 13.93 16.14
C ASP A 15 -34.75 13.26 14.76
N LEU A 16 -33.71 13.42 13.93
CA LEU A 16 -33.57 12.61 12.70
C LEU A 16 -32.16 12.07 12.43
N ALA A 17 -31.27 12.05 13.43
CA ALA A 17 -30.15 11.13 13.38
C ALA A 17 -30.70 9.72 13.63
N ALA A 18 -31.22 9.08 12.58
CA ALA A 18 -31.70 7.71 12.64
C ALA A 18 -30.64 6.86 13.36
N ASP A 19 -31.01 6.25 14.49
CA ASP A 19 -30.11 5.39 15.25
C ASP A 19 -29.46 4.39 14.30
N PRO A 20 -28.15 4.13 14.43
CA PRO A 20 -27.47 3.20 13.53
C PRO A 20 -28.10 1.80 13.69
N THR A 21 -28.87 1.38 12.68
CA THR A 21 -29.74 0.19 12.75
C THR A 21 -29.11 -1.08 12.16
N ARG A 22 -27.96 -0.97 11.47
CA ARG A 22 -27.42 -2.07 10.66
C ARG A 22 -26.26 -2.80 11.35
N PRO A 23 -26.19 -4.14 11.29
CA PRO A 23 -25.01 -4.87 11.77
C PRO A 23 -23.73 -4.49 11.00
N LEU A 24 -22.58 -4.50 11.69
CA LEU A 24 -21.27 -4.19 11.11
C LEU A 24 -20.97 -5.01 9.84
N VAL A 25 -21.34 -6.28 9.86
CA VAL A 25 -21.18 -7.21 8.72
C VAL A 25 -21.91 -6.69 7.49
N VAL A 26 -23.18 -6.28 7.64
CA VAL A 26 -24.01 -5.77 6.53
C VAL A 26 -23.42 -4.49 5.95
N SER A 27 -23.05 -3.52 6.80
CA SER A 27 -22.41 -2.28 6.38
C SER A 27 -21.09 -2.53 5.65
N THR A 28 -20.31 -3.53 6.09
CA THR A 28 -19.05 -3.91 5.44
C THR A 28 -19.27 -4.56 4.07
N CYS A 29 -20.28 -5.43 3.94
CA CYS A 29 -20.66 -6.01 2.65
C CYS A 29 -21.16 -4.93 1.68
N LEU A 30 -21.96 -3.96 2.15
CA LEU A 30 -22.42 -2.83 1.34
C LEU A 30 -21.25 -1.98 0.84
N LEU A 31 -20.27 -1.70 1.69
CA LEU A 31 -19.05 -1.00 1.28
C LEU A 31 -18.29 -1.79 0.21
N ALA A 32 -18.02 -3.07 0.46
CA ALA A 32 -17.29 -3.92 -0.47
C ALA A 32 -17.98 -4.02 -1.84
N LEU A 33 -19.31 -4.22 -1.83
CA LEU A 33 -20.13 -4.25 -3.04
C LEU A 33 -20.09 -2.90 -3.78
N SER A 34 -20.21 -1.78 -3.06
CA SER A 34 -20.19 -0.44 -3.66
C SER A 34 -18.85 -0.13 -4.30
N VAL A 35 -17.73 -0.52 -3.68
CA VAL A 35 -16.39 -0.33 -4.24
C VAL A 35 -16.19 -1.21 -5.48
N ALA A 36 -16.58 -2.49 -5.43
CA ALA A 36 -16.47 -3.40 -6.56
C ALA A 36 -17.34 -2.95 -7.75
N ALA A 37 -18.63 -2.71 -7.50
CA ALA A 37 -19.59 -2.27 -8.51
C ALA A 37 -19.24 -0.89 -9.06
N GLY A 38 -18.84 0.06 -8.21
CA GLY A 38 -18.42 1.39 -8.63
C GLY A 38 -17.18 1.35 -9.54
N GLY A 39 -16.20 0.51 -9.22
CA GLY A 39 -15.04 0.29 -10.09
C GLY A 39 -15.41 -0.31 -11.45
N LEU A 40 -16.32 -1.30 -11.46
CA LEU A 40 -16.79 -1.93 -12.69
C LEU A 40 -17.60 -0.95 -13.55
N ILE A 41 -18.53 -0.20 -12.96
CA ILE A 41 -19.33 0.83 -13.63
C ILE A 41 -18.43 1.91 -14.22
N LEU A 42 -17.41 2.36 -13.48
CA LEU A 42 -16.46 3.35 -13.98
C LEU A 42 -15.68 2.82 -15.19
N ALA A 43 -15.12 1.61 -15.10
CA ALA A 43 -14.33 1.02 -16.19
C ALA A 43 -15.18 0.77 -17.45
N THR A 44 -16.38 0.21 -17.29
CA THR A 44 -17.34 -0.01 -18.38
C THR A 44 -17.86 1.30 -18.97
N GLY A 45 -18.18 2.28 -18.14
CA GLY A 45 -18.61 3.61 -18.60
C GLY A 45 -17.52 4.32 -19.41
N LEU A 46 -16.27 4.31 -18.93
CA LEU A 46 -15.13 4.88 -19.67
C LEU A 46 -14.90 4.16 -21.00
N ALA A 47 -15.02 2.84 -21.04
CA ALA A 47 -14.88 2.07 -22.28
C ALA A 47 -16.00 2.38 -23.28
N VAL A 48 -17.25 2.53 -22.82
CA VAL A 48 -18.39 2.93 -23.67
C VAL A 48 -18.23 4.35 -24.20
N VAL A 49 -17.77 5.30 -23.36
CA VAL A 49 -17.47 6.67 -23.81
C VAL A 49 -16.34 6.65 -24.84
N GLY A 50 -15.26 5.91 -24.61
CA GLY A 50 -14.16 5.78 -25.55
C GLY A 50 -14.59 5.17 -26.89
N TRP A 51 -15.44 4.14 -26.85
CA TRP A 51 -16.04 3.54 -28.04
C TRP A 51 -16.91 4.55 -28.82
N PHE A 52 -17.77 5.30 -28.13
CA PHE A 52 -18.63 6.30 -28.76
C PHE A 52 -17.82 7.43 -29.42
N LEU A 53 -16.83 7.97 -28.71
CA LEU A 53 -15.93 9.01 -29.22
C LEU A 53 -15.03 8.50 -30.36
N GLY A 54 -14.74 7.19 -30.39
CA GLY A 54 -13.99 6.53 -31.46
C GLY A 54 -14.79 6.24 -32.72
N GLY A 55 -16.01 6.79 -32.85
CA GLY A 55 -16.87 6.59 -34.02
C GLY A 55 -17.81 5.39 -33.93
N ALA A 56 -17.95 4.80 -32.73
CA ALA A 56 -18.89 3.72 -32.45
C ALA A 56 -18.73 2.48 -33.35
N SER A 57 -17.51 2.18 -33.80
CA SER A 57 -17.23 0.98 -34.59
C SER A 57 -17.44 -0.29 -33.75
N GLY A 58 -18.28 -1.22 -34.19
CA GLY A 58 -18.63 -2.44 -33.45
C GLY A 58 -19.88 -2.27 -32.58
N SER A 59 -20.08 -3.16 -31.59
CA SER A 59 -21.28 -3.14 -30.73
C SER A 59 -21.01 -2.53 -29.36
N SER A 60 -22.02 -1.92 -28.74
CA SER A 60 -21.96 -1.44 -27.36
C SER A 60 -21.62 -2.54 -26.36
N GLY A 61 -22.06 -3.78 -26.63
CA GLY A 61 -21.70 -4.96 -25.84
C GLY A 61 -20.19 -5.26 -25.86
N GLN A 62 -19.48 -4.99 -26.97
CA GLN A 62 -18.02 -5.10 -27.02
C GLN A 62 -17.36 -4.02 -26.15
N ALA A 63 -17.88 -2.79 -26.15
CA ALA A 63 -17.35 -1.72 -25.31
C ALA A 63 -17.50 -2.01 -23.81
N VAL A 64 -18.69 -2.49 -23.38
CA VAL A 64 -18.92 -2.94 -22.00
C VAL A 64 -17.97 -4.08 -21.64
N ARG A 65 -17.78 -5.05 -22.54
CA ARG A 65 -16.84 -6.17 -22.32
C ARG A 65 -15.39 -5.69 -22.17
N THR A 66 -14.94 -4.74 -22.99
CA THR A 66 -13.60 -4.15 -22.86
C THR A 66 -13.43 -3.48 -21.51
N GLY A 67 -14.43 -2.73 -21.03
CA GLY A 67 -14.37 -2.14 -19.69
C GLY A 67 -14.35 -3.19 -18.56
N ALA A 68 -15.08 -4.29 -18.72
CA ALA A 68 -15.02 -5.41 -17.77
C ALA A 68 -13.63 -6.08 -17.76
N LEU A 69 -12.97 -6.23 -18.92
CA LEU A 69 -11.59 -6.72 -19.02
C LEU A 69 -10.59 -5.76 -18.37
N VAL A 70 -10.76 -4.45 -18.56
CA VAL A 70 -9.94 -3.42 -17.90
C VAL A 70 -10.10 -3.50 -16.38
N TRP A 71 -11.33 -3.66 -15.88
CA TRP A 71 -11.57 -3.86 -14.46
C TRP A 71 -10.94 -5.18 -13.96
N MET A 72 -11.05 -6.26 -14.73
CA MET A 72 -10.43 -7.55 -14.42
C MET A 72 -8.91 -7.49 -14.34
N SER A 73 -8.26 -6.59 -15.09
CA SER A 73 -6.80 -6.44 -15.02
C SER A 73 -6.31 -6.06 -13.63
N ALA A 74 -7.11 -5.28 -12.88
CA ALA A 74 -6.83 -4.97 -11.48
C ALA A 74 -6.83 -6.20 -10.57
N HIS A 75 -7.41 -7.30 -11.05
CA HIS A 75 -7.62 -8.56 -10.35
C HIS A 75 -6.82 -9.72 -10.97
N GLY A 76 -5.85 -9.42 -11.83
CA GLY A 76 -4.98 -10.40 -12.50
C GLY A 76 -5.56 -11.04 -13.74
N GLY A 77 -6.65 -10.48 -14.28
CA GLY A 77 -7.05 -10.71 -15.66
C GLY A 77 -5.99 -10.20 -16.64
N SER A 78 -5.93 -10.81 -17.82
CA SER A 78 -5.04 -10.38 -18.89
C SER A 78 -5.71 -9.33 -19.78
N LEU A 79 -4.91 -8.37 -20.26
CA LEU A 79 -5.29 -7.39 -21.25
C LEU A 79 -4.49 -7.62 -22.52
N GLN A 80 -5.18 -7.66 -23.65
CA GLN A 80 -4.52 -7.71 -24.95
C GLN A 80 -4.35 -6.29 -25.50
N VAL A 81 -3.11 -5.86 -25.71
CA VAL A 81 -2.76 -4.57 -26.31
C VAL A 81 -1.99 -4.86 -27.59
N GLY A 82 -2.66 -4.71 -28.73
CA GLY A 82 -2.12 -5.13 -30.03
C GLY A 82 -1.82 -6.64 -30.05
N ALA A 83 -0.57 -7.00 -30.34
CA ALA A 83 -0.12 -8.40 -30.38
C ALA A 83 0.35 -8.93 -29.00
N VAL A 84 0.35 -8.11 -27.95
CA VAL A 84 0.94 -8.44 -26.64
C VAL A 84 -0.14 -8.67 -25.60
N THR A 85 0.00 -9.74 -24.82
CA THR A 85 -0.83 -10.01 -23.63
C THR A 85 -0.12 -9.53 -22.37
N LEU A 86 -0.76 -8.59 -21.68
CA LEU A 86 -0.32 -8.04 -20.40
C LEU A 86 -1.15 -8.68 -19.28
N SER A 87 -0.52 -9.52 -18.46
CA SER A 87 -1.13 -10.05 -17.22
C SER A 87 -0.48 -9.47 -15.96
N LEU A 88 0.32 -8.42 -16.11
CA LEU A 88 0.84 -7.63 -15.00
C LEU A 88 -0.30 -6.84 -14.36
N VAL A 89 -0.53 -7.03 -13.06
CA VAL A 89 -1.54 -6.26 -12.32
C VAL A 89 -1.09 -4.80 -12.21
N PRO A 90 -1.85 -3.84 -12.76
CA PRO A 90 -1.55 -2.43 -12.60
C PRO A 90 -1.85 -1.99 -11.16
N LEU A 91 -0.83 -1.99 -10.29
CA LEU A 91 -0.96 -1.87 -8.83
C LEU A 91 -1.64 -0.58 -8.35
N LEU A 92 -1.74 0.46 -9.18
CA LEU A 92 -2.52 1.66 -8.82
C LEU A 92 -4.01 1.34 -8.64
N LEU A 93 -4.55 0.39 -9.40
CA LEU A 93 -5.97 0.00 -9.30
C LEU A 93 -6.30 -0.71 -7.98
N PRO A 94 -5.62 -1.80 -7.57
CA PRO A 94 -5.87 -2.41 -6.26
C PRO A 94 -5.48 -1.47 -5.10
N LEU A 95 -4.51 -0.57 -5.29
CA LEU A 95 -4.22 0.48 -4.30
C LEU A 95 -5.42 1.44 -4.13
N ALA A 96 -6.04 1.87 -5.22
CA ALA A 96 -7.24 2.71 -5.17
C ALA A 96 -8.40 1.98 -4.45
N VAL A 97 -8.62 0.70 -4.76
CA VAL A 97 -9.60 -0.15 -4.05
C VAL A 97 -9.29 -0.21 -2.55
N ALA A 98 -8.04 -0.49 -2.17
CA ALA A 98 -7.62 -0.53 -0.77
C ALA A 98 -7.86 0.81 -0.06
N LEU A 99 -7.55 1.94 -0.69
CA LEU A 99 -7.75 3.27 -0.11
C LEU A 99 -9.24 3.61 0.06
N LEU A 100 -10.10 3.23 -0.90
CA LEU A 100 -11.55 3.40 -0.79
C LEU A 100 -12.11 2.57 0.36
N LEU A 101 -11.66 1.33 0.52
CA LEU A 101 -12.06 0.47 1.64
C LEU A 101 -11.59 1.03 2.99
N LEU A 102 -10.32 1.44 3.09
CA LEU A 102 -9.75 2.04 4.30
C LEU A 102 -10.53 3.30 4.73
N ARG A 103 -10.89 4.17 3.78
CA ARG A 103 -11.67 5.39 4.05
C ARG A 103 -13.14 5.04 4.37
N GLY A 104 -13.73 4.12 3.61
CA GLY A 104 -15.09 3.66 3.78
C GLY A 104 -15.33 2.95 5.12
N SER A 105 -14.31 2.33 5.71
CA SER A 105 -14.42 1.70 7.04
C SER A 105 -14.85 2.69 8.14
N ARG A 106 -14.59 3.99 7.99
CA ARG A 106 -15.10 5.01 8.91
C ARG A 106 -16.61 5.16 8.81
N TRP A 107 -17.14 5.18 7.58
CA TRP A 107 -18.58 5.18 7.33
C TRP A 107 -19.23 3.90 7.86
N VAL A 108 -18.57 2.75 7.67
CA VAL A 108 -19.04 1.46 8.19
C VAL A 108 -19.19 1.51 9.71
N VAL A 109 -18.15 1.92 10.44
CA VAL A 109 -18.21 2.01 11.91
C VAL A 109 -19.24 3.04 12.37
N ALA A 110 -19.33 4.21 11.71
CA ALA A 110 -20.28 5.25 12.07
C ALA A 110 -21.75 4.86 11.81
N SER A 111 -22.01 4.01 10.82
CA SER A 111 -23.37 3.62 10.41
C SER A 111 -23.85 2.30 11.03
N SER A 112 -23.00 1.66 11.85
CA SER A 112 -23.27 0.33 12.38
C SER A 112 -23.78 0.37 13.81
N ALA A 113 -24.77 -0.48 14.11
CA ALA A 113 -25.28 -0.67 15.45
C ALA A 113 -24.16 -1.15 16.40
N PRO A 114 -24.21 -0.79 17.69
CA PRO A 114 -23.30 -1.33 18.68
C PRO A 114 -23.27 -2.86 18.63
N ALA A 115 -22.07 -3.44 18.70
CA ALA A 115 -21.93 -4.89 18.71
C ALA A 115 -22.71 -5.51 19.88
N PRO A 116 -23.37 -6.68 19.70
CA PRO A 116 -24.01 -7.39 20.79
C PRO A 116 -23.01 -7.62 21.93
N ARG A 117 -23.38 -7.26 23.17
CA ARG A 117 -22.50 -7.36 24.35
C ARG A 117 -21.98 -8.78 24.63
N LEU A 118 -22.63 -9.79 24.07
CA LEU A 118 -22.31 -11.20 24.25
C LEU A 118 -21.15 -11.69 23.35
N LEU A 119 -20.76 -10.92 22.32
CA LEU A 119 -19.69 -11.31 21.39
C LEU A 119 -18.42 -10.50 21.64
N PRO A 120 -17.23 -11.14 21.61
CA PRO A 120 -15.97 -10.40 21.71
C PRO A 120 -15.82 -9.48 20.48
N PRO A 121 -15.43 -8.20 20.67
CA PRO A 121 -15.34 -7.22 19.58
C PRO A 121 -14.47 -7.68 18.40
N GLY A 122 -13.39 -8.41 18.69
CA GLY A 122 -12.50 -8.95 17.66
C GLY A 122 -13.17 -9.96 16.73
N LEU A 123 -14.11 -10.77 17.23
CA LEU A 123 -14.86 -11.74 16.42
C LEU A 123 -15.80 -11.03 15.45
N VAL A 124 -16.46 -9.95 15.89
CA VAL A 124 -17.37 -9.16 15.06
C VAL A 124 -16.62 -8.47 13.91
N VAL A 125 -15.45 -7.88 14.21
CA VAL A 125 -14.58 -7.30 13.16
C VAL A 125 -14.08 -8.38 12.20
N THR A 126 -13.63 -9.52 12.71
CA THR A 126 -13.16 -10.63 11.87
C THR A 126 -14.25 -11.15 10.95
N ALA A 127 -15.47 -11.36 11.47
CA ALA A 127 -16.62 -11.77 10.66
C ALA A 127 -16.96 -10.72 9.59
N ALA A 128 -16.91 -9.42 9.93
CA ALA A 128 -17.14 -8.35 8.98
C ALA A 128 -16.07 -8.30 7.87
N VAL A 129 -14.79 -8.50 8.20
CA VAL A 129 -13.69 -8.60 7.23
C VAL A 129 -13.89 -9.77 6.29
N ILE A 130 -14.19 -10.96 6.82
CA ILE A 130 -14.43 -12.18 6.02
C ILE A 130 -15.63 -11.96 5.08
N ALA A 131 -16.75 -11.44 5.60
CA ALA A 131 -17.94 -11.21 4.80
C ALA A 131 -17.73 -10.14 3.71
N GLY A 132 -17.03 -9.05 4.03
CA GLY A 132 -16.69 -8.02 3.05
C GLY A 132 -15.74 -8.53 1.96
N ALA A 133 -14.71 -9.27 2.34
CA ALA A 133 -13.76 -9.88 1.40
C ALA A 133 -14.44 -10.94 0.51
N ALA A 134 -15.32 -11.77 1.09
CA ALA A 134 -16.13 -12.72 0.34
C ALA A 134 -17.07 -12.01 -0.64
N THR A 135 -17.75 -10.94 -0.21
CA THR A 135 -18.64 -10.13 -1.07
C THR A 135 -17.88 -9.58 -2.27
N TYR A 136 -16.72 -8.94 -2.06
CA TYR A 136 -15.89 -8.43 -3.15
C TYR A 136 -15.42 -9.58 -4.07
N GLY A 137 -14.94 -10.67 -3.48
CA GLY A 137 -14.48 -11.86 -4.20
C GLY A 137 -15.57 -12.49 -5.07
N THR A 138 -16.82 -12.52 -4.59
CA THR A 138 -17.97 -13.00 -5.36
C THR A 138 -18.22 -12.12 -6.58
N VAL A 139 -18.12 -10.79 -6.46
CA VAL A 139 -18.27 -9.88 -7.62
C VAL A 139 -17.17 -10.15 -8.66
N VAL A 140 -15.92 -10.28 -8.22
CA VAL A 140 -14.80 -10.64 -9.12
C VAL A 140 -15.05 -11.99 -9.79
N ALA A 141 -15.48 -13.00 -9.05
CA ALA A 141 -15.77 -14.32 -9.60
C ALA A 141 -16.91 -14.31 -10.62
N VAL A 142 -18.01 -13.60 -10.34
CA VAL A 142 -19.18 -13.50 -11.23
C VAL A 142 -18.82 -12.78 -12.53
N VAL A 143 -18.12 -11.65 -12.45
CA VAL A 143 -17.70 -10.91 -13.66
C VAL A 143 -16.66 -11.72 -14.43
N GLY A 144 -15.74 -12.40 -13.74
CA GLY A 144 -14.69 -13.21 -14.37
C GLY A 144 -15.28 -14.40 -15.12
N TRP A 145 -16.26 -15.05 -14.50
CA TRP A 145 -17.08 -16.09 -15.14
C TRP A 145 -17.81 -15.56 -16.37
N GLY A 146 -18.46 -14.39 -16.26
CA GLY A 146 -19.13 -13.74 -17.39
C GLY A 146 -18.18 -13.46 -18.56
N VAL A 147 -16.95 -13.01 -18.29
CA VAL A 147 -15.90 -12.83 -19.30
C VAL A 147 -15.48 -14.16 -19.91
N HIS A 148 -15.27 -15.20 -19.09
CA HIS A 148 -14.89 -16.53 -19.56
C HIS A 148 -15.89 -17.12 -20.56
N LEU A 149 -17.19 -16.99 -20.30
CA LEU A 149 -18.26 -17.48 -21.18
C LEU A 149 -18.23 -16.84 -22.58
N THR A 150 -17.51 -15.73 -22.77
CA THR A 150 -17.36 -15.10 -24.08
C THR A 150 -16.29 -15.74 -24.96
N GLY A 151 -15.56 -16.74 -24.45
CA GLY A 151 -14.53 -17.49 -25.20
C GLY A 151 -13.22 -16.73 -25.41
N LEU A 152 -13.07 -15.54 -24.82
CA LEU A 152 -11.83 -14.76 -24.88
C LEU A 152 -10.81 -15.24 -23.84
N PRO A 153 -9.50 -15.19 -24.17
CA PRO A 153 -8.45 -15.44 -23.19
C PRO A 153 -8.57 -14.44 -22.01
N GLY A 154 -8.37 -14.92 -20.78
CA GLY A 154 -8.41 -14.08 -19.56
C GLY A 154 -9.47 -14.43 -18.51
N GLY A 155 -10.31 -15.44 -18.73
CA GLY A 155 -11.38 -15.83 -17.79
C GLY A 155 -11.10 -17.05 -16.88
N ALA A 156 -10.19 -17.94 -17.27
CA ALA A 156 -9.96 -19.23 -16.56
C ALA A 156 -8.47 -19.63 -16.46
N ASP A 157 -7.55 -18.70 -16.66
CA ASP A 157 -6.12 -18.98 -16.57
C ASP A 157 -5.65 -19.05 -15.12
N SER A 158 -4.60 -19.84 -14.84
CA SER A 158 -3.97 -19.93 -13.51
C SER A 158 -3.49 -18.58 -12.96
N GLN A 159 -3.25 -17.60 -13.84
CA GLN A 159 -2.92 -16.22 -13.49
C GLN A 159 -4.12 -15.46 -12.89
N VAL A 160 -5.34 -15.69 -13.39
CA VAL A 160 -6.58 -15.09 -12.88
C VAL A 160 -6.85 -15.58 -11.46
N LEU A 161 -6.64 -16.87 -11.19
CA LEU A 161 -6.79 -17.43 -9.85
C LEU A 161 -5.81 -16.80 -8.85
N ARG A 162 -4.53 -16.64 -9.24
CA ARG A 162 -3.51 -15.99 -8.41
C ARG A 162 -3.85 -14.52 -8.14
N GLY A 163 -4.22 -13.76 -9.18
CA GLY A 163 -4.57 -12.33 -9.04
C GLY A 163 -5.86 -12.10 -8.25
N SER A 164 -6.85 -12.99 -8.39
CA SER A 164 -8.08 -12.96 -7.61
C SER A 164 -7.80 -13.24 -6.14
N GLY A 165 -6.92 -14.20 -5.83
CA GLY A 165 -6.44 -14.46 -4.48
C GLY A 165 -5.73 -13.24 -3.86
N LEU A 166 -4.81 -12.61 -4.60
CA LEU A 166 -4.14 -11.38 -4.15
C LEU A 166 -5.13 -10.24 -3.90
N THR A 167 -6.16 -10.10 -4.74
CA THR A 167 -7.23 -9.12 -4.56
C THR A 167 -8.00 -9.37 -3.27
N VAL A 168 -8.45 -10.59 -3.04
CA VAL A 168 -9.20 -10.95 -1.82
C VAL A 168 -8.36 -10.68 -0.58
N CYS A 169 -7.07 -11.04 -0.60
CA CYS A 169 -6.14 -10.71 0.48
C CYS A 169 -6.00 -9.19 0.68
N THR A 170 -5.85 -8.42 -0.41
CA THR A 170 -5.75 -6.95 -0.36
C THR A 170 -6.99 -6.33 0.25
N VAL A 171 -8.18 -6.78 -0.17
CA VAL A 171 -9.48 -6.33 0.37
C VAL A 171 -9.60 -6.68 1.85
N ALA A 172 -9.28 -7.92 2.23
CA ALA A 172 -9.33 -8.36 3.62
C ALA A 172 -8.40 -7.54 4.52
N VAL A 173 -7.16 -7.30 4.08
CA VAL A 173 -6.19 -6.47 4.80
C VAL A 173 -6.68 -5.02 4.90
N ALA A 174 -7.15 -4.42 3.80
CA ALA A 174 -7.65 -3.05 3.79
C ALA A 174 -8.86 -2.88 4.74
N LEU A 175 -9.80 -3.83 4.72
CA LEU A 175 -10.93 -3.85 5.63
C LEU A 175 -10.48 -4.03 7.08
N ALA A 176 -9.59 -4.99 7.37
CA ALA A 176 -9.10 -5.24 8.72
C ALA A 176 -8.39 -4.00 9.29
N VAL A 177 -7.46 -3.42 8.53
CA VAL A 177 -6.73 -2.21 8.93
C VAL A 177 -7.70 -1.04 9.10
N GLY A 178 -8.62 -0.84 8.16
CA GLY A 178 -9.56 0.28 8.17
C GLY A 178 -10.57 0.19 9.31
N LEU A 179 -11.14 -0.99 9.56
CA LEU A 179 -12.10 -1.21 10.64
C LEU A 179 -11.42 -1.06 12.01
N CYS A 180 -10.24 -1.67 12.20
CA CYS A 180 -9.45 -1.54 13.43
C CYS A 180 -8.96 -0.10 13.68
N ALA A 181 -8.77 0.70 12.63
CA ALA A 181 -8.44 2.11 12.75
C ALA A 181 -9.68 2.95 13.12
N ALA A 182 -10.81 2.68 12.46
CA ALA A 182 -12.05 3.43 12.65
C ALA A 182 -12.69 3.18 14.02
N ASN A 183 -12.58 1.95 14.56
CA ASN A 183 -13.13 1.59 15.87
C ASN A 183 -12.15 1.84 17.05
N GLY A 184 -10.95 2.39 16.79
CA GLY A 184 -9.96 2.66 17.82
C GLY A 184 -9.11 1.47 18.28
N THR A 185 -9.32 0.25 17.75
CA THR A 185 -8.58 -0.96 18.15
C THR A 185 -7.06 -0.78 18.08
N TRP A 186 -6.55 -0.11 17.04
CA TRP A 186 -5.11 0.15 16.93
C TRP A 186 -4.57 1.05 18.05
N ARG A 187 -5.37 2.02 18.52
CA ARG A 187 -4.98 2.88 19.64
C ARG A 187 -4.95 2.08 20.93
N ASP A 188 -5.99 1.29 21.19
CA ASP A 188 -6.06 0.42 22.37
C ASP A 188 -4.90 -0.58 22.43
N ILE A 189 -4.55 -1.21 21.31
CA ILE A 189 -3.41 -2.13 21.22
C ILE A 189 -2.10 -1.37 21.46
N ALA A 190 -1.92 -0.21 20.83
CA ALA A 190 -0.71 0.59 20.98
C ALA A 190 -0.52 1.10 22.42
N GLU A 191 -1.59 1.46 23.12
CA GLU A 191 -1.56 1.87 24.52
C GLU A 191 -1.26 0.70 25.47
N ARG A 192 -1.86 -0.47 25.22
CA ARG A 192 -1.62 -1.68 26.05
C ARG A 192 -0.26 -2.34 25.79
N ARG A 193 0.32 -2.12 24.61
CA ARG A 193 1.55 -2.74 24.11
C ARG A 193 2.36 -1.71 23.35
N GLU A 194 2.99 -0.79 24.08
CA GLU A 194 3.72 0.33 23.50
C GLU A 194 4.78 -0.08 22.46
N TRP A 195 5.41 -1.25 22.64
CA TRP A 195 6.40 -1.80 21.71
C TRP A 195 5.82 -2.14 20.33
N LEU A 196 4.54 -2.55 20.24
CA LEU A 196 3.86 -2.78 18.96
C LEU A 196 3.65 -1.46 18.22
N GLY A 197 3.28 -0.40 18.94
CA GLY A 197 3.18 0.95 18.38
C GLY A 197 4.52 1.47 17.85
N ALA A 198 5.61 1.20 18.57
CA ALA A 198 6.97 1.54 18.12
C ALA A 198 7.37 0.76 16.85
N VAL A 199 7.20 -0.56 16.85
CA VAL A 199 7.54 -1.42 15.70
C VAL A 199 6.74 -1.03 14.46
N THR A 200 5.43 -0.83 14.59
CA THR A 200 4.57 -0.46 13.46
C THR A 200 4.86 0.94 12.93
N ASN A 201 5.12 1.92 13.81
CA ASN A 201 5.50 3.27 13.39
C ASN A 201 6.86 3.28 12.69
N GLY A 202 7.86 2.60 13.25
CA GLY A 202 9.17 2.45 12.62
C GLY A 202 9.07 1.77 11.27
N ALA A 203 8.29 0.69 11.18
CA ALA A 203 8.06 -0.02 9.93
C ALA A 203 7.40 0.89 8.87
N ALA A 204 6.36 1.64 9.25
CA ALA A 204 5.70 2.59 8.35
C ALA A 204 6.68 3.64 7.81
N VAL A 205 7.53 4.21 8.67
CA VAL A 205 8.57 5.16 8.25
C VAL A 205 9.56 4.52 7.27
N GLY A 206 10.02 3.29 7.54
CA GLY A 206 10.94 2.57 6.66
C GLY A 206 10.34 2.30 5.27
N VAL A 207 9.09 1.80 5.24
CA VAL A 207 8.36 1.56 3.98
C VAL A 207 8.16 2.86 3.21
N LEU A 208 7.68 3.92 3.87
CA LEU A 208 7.44 5.22 3.24
C LEU A 208 8.73 5.85 2.71
N ALA A 209 9.83 5.77 3.47
CA ALA A 209 11.13 6.27 3.03
C ALA A 209 11.60 5.53 1.77
N MET A 210 11.50 4.20 1.76
CA MET A 210 11.89 3.40 0.60
C MET A 210 11.03 3.70 -0.62
N VAL A 211 9.71 3.75 -0.48
CA VAL A 211 8.80 4.09 -1.57
C VAL A 211 9.09 5.51 -2.09
N ALA A 212 9.28 6.49 -1.21
CA ALA A 212 9.56 7.86 -1.60
C ALA A 212 10.87 7.99 -2.40
N VAL A 213 11.97 7.38 -1.93
CA VAL A 213 13.24 7.44 -2.66
C VAL A 213 13.16 6.66 -3.97
N SER A 214 12.52 5.48 -3.99
CA SER A 214 12.29 4.74 -5.23
C SER A 214 11.45 5.52 -6.25
N THR A 215 10.44 6.26 -5.79
CA THR A 215 9.67 7.16 -6.66
C THR A 215 10.55 8.25 -7.23
N LEU A 216 11.39 8.91 -6.42
CA LEU A 216 12.31 9.95 -6.89
C LEU A 216 13.29 9.41 -7.93
N VAL A 217 13.89 8.24 -7.69
CA VAL A 217 14.83 7.59 -8.62
C VAL A 217 14.13 7.18 -9.91
N PHE A 218 12.93 6.60 -9.83
CA PHE A 218 12.13 6.26 -11.00
C PHE A 218 11.77 7.50 -11.82
N THR A 219 11.32 8.58 -11.18
CA THR A 219 10.99 9.85 -11.85
C THR A 219 12.22 10.45 -12.51
N ALA A 220 13.39 10.43 -11.85
CA ALA A 220 14.64 10.88 -12.44
C ALA A 220 15.00 10.04 -13.68
N ALA A 221 14.87 8.71 -13.61
CA ALA A 221 15.10 7.83 -14.75
C ALA A 221 14.14 8.15 -15.91
N LEU A 222 12.85 8.34 -15.63
CA LEU A 222 11.83 8.68 -16.63
C LEU A 222 12.14 10.02 -17.33
N VAL A 223 12.56 11.04 -16.59
CA VAL A 223 12.93 12.35 -17.15
C VAL A 223 14.20 12.26 -17.99
N LEU A 224 15.24 11.61 -17.46
CA LEU A 224 16.52 11.45 -18.16
C LEU A 224 16.41 10.56 -19.41
N ARG A 225 15.42 9.67 -19.44
CA ARG A 225 15.16 8.71 -20.54
C ARG A 225 13.84 8.99 -21.26
N ALA A 226 13.37 10.24 -21.24
CA ALA A 226 12.11 10.61 -21.88
C ALA A 226 12.11 10.32 -23.40
N GLY A 227 13.25 10.50 -24.09
CA GLY A 227 13.37 10.23 -25.52
C GLY A 227 12.98 8.79 -25.92
N PRO A 228 13.67 7.76 -25.39
CA PRO A 228 13.28 6.36 -25.63
C PRO A 228 11.83 6.02 -25.24
N VAL A 229 11.33 6.57 -24.12
CA VAL A 229 9.95 6.35 -23.65
C VAL A 229 8.94 6.87 -24.68
N LEU A 230 9.16 8.10 -25.18
CA LEU A 230 8.29 8.73 -26.18
C LEU A 230 8.41 8.05 -27.55
N ALA A 231 9.61 7.59 -27.94
CA ALA A 231 9.83 6.87 -29.19
C ALA A 231 9.02 5.56 -29.22
N ILE A 232 9.13 4.72 -28.17
CA ILE A 232 8.36 3.48 -28.05
C ILE A 232 6.84 3.76 -28.05
N GLY A 233 6.42 4.83 -27.35
CA GLY A 233 5.01 5.25 -27.36
C GLY A 233 4.50 5.66 -28.74
N GLY A 234 5.34 6.32 -29.54
CA GLY A 234 5.01 6.75 -30.90
C GLY A 234 4.89 5.60 -31.90
N GLU A 235 5.71 4.55 -31.76
CA GLU A 235 5.68 3.35 -32.63
C GLU A 235 4.34 2.60 -32.57
N LEU A 236 3.65 2.65 -31.43
CA LEU A 236 2.33 2.03 -31.27
C LEU A 236 1.23 2.73 -32.08
N ALA A 237 1.51 3.92 -32.63
CA ALA A 237 0.60 4.77 -33.42
C ALA A 237 -0.85 4.76 -32.89
N PRO A 238 -1.09 5.01 -31.59
CA PRO A 238 -2.35 4.62 -30.95
C PRO A 238 -3.55 5.55 -31.26
N GLY A 239 -3.38 6.53 -32.16
CA GLY A 239 -4.32 7.63 -32.33
C GLY A 239 -4.50 8.44 -31.03
N VAL A 240 -5.44 9.39 -31.01
CA VAL A 240 -5.66 10.24 -29.82
C VAL A 240 -6.24 9.43 -28.65
N LEU A 241 -7.33 8.69 -28.89
CA LEU A 241 -8.01 7.91 -27.85
C LEU A 241 -7.17 6.74 -27.32
N GLY A 242 -6.49 6.00 -28.21
CA GLY A 242 -5.58 4.95 -27.78
C GLY A 242 -4.36 5.53 -27.05
N GLY A 243 -3.88 6.73 -27.44
CA GLY A 243 -2.82 7.43 -26.73
C GLY A 243 -3.20 7.75 -25.28
N VAL A 244 -4.43 8.22 -25.04
CA VAL A 244 -4.96 8.43 -23.69
C VAL A 244 -5.02 7.09 -22.92
N GLY A 245 -5.53 6.02 -23.53
CA GLY A 245 -5.56 4.70 -22.92
C GLY A 245 -4.18 4.17 -22.54
N LEU A 246 -3.18 4.36 -23.41
CA LEU A 246 -1.79 3.98 -23.18
C LEU A 246 -1.17 4.77 -22.02
N VAL A 247 -1.41 6.08 -21.95
CA VAL A 247 -0.96 6.92 -20.83
C VAL A 247 -1.61 6.47 -19.53
N LEU A 248 -2.92 6.19 -19.53
CA LEU A 248 -3.63 5.69 -18.35
C LEU A 248 -3.06 4.34 -17.88
N LEU A 249 -2.73 3.45 -18.80
CA LEU A 249 -2.08 2.17 -18.49
C LEU A 249 -0.68 2.38 -17.89
N CYS A 250 0.12 3.29 -18.46
CA CYS A 250 1.42 3.65 -17.91
C CYS A 250 1.27 4.21 -16.48
N VAL A 251 0.34 5.14 -16.26
CA VAL A 251 0.05 5.68 -14.93
C VAL A 251 -0.37 4.59 -13.96
N ALA A 252 -1.25 3.68 -14.39
CA ALA A 252 -1.76 2.59 -13.56
C ALA A 252 -0.68 1.59 -13.11
N THR A 253 0.42 1.50 -13.86
CA THR A 253 1.56 0.64 -13.56
C THR A 253 2.74 1.37 -12.91
N VAL A 254 2.69 2.69 -12.73
CA VAL A 254 3.75 3.44 -12.02
C VAL A 254 4.12 2.81 -10.67
N PRO A 255 3.18 2.36 -9.82
CA PRO A 255 3.56 1.71 -8.56
C PRO A 255 4.37 0.41 -8.75
N ASN A 256 4.14 -0.34 -9.84
CA ASN A 256 4.99 -1.48 -10.18
C ASN A 256 6.42 -1.03 -10.47
N ALA A 257 6.59 -0.02 -11.32
CA ALA A 257 7.91 0.49 -11.68
C ALA A 257 8.68 1.08 -10.48
N VAL A 258 7.97 1.74 -9.55
CA VAL A 258 8.53 2.21 -8.28
C VAL A 258 9.02 1.04 -7.42
N LEU A 259 8.25 -0.04 -7.33
CA LEU A 259 8.65 -1.24 -6.58
C LEU A 259 9.81 -1.98 -7.26
N TRP A 260 9.86 -2.02 -8.58
CA TRP A 260 11.01 -2.55 -9.32
C TRP A 260 12.26 -1.70 -9.08
N THR A 261 12.10 -0.38 -8.98
CA THR A 261 13.18 0.54 -8.57
C THR A 261 13.62 0.28 -7.13
N ALA A 262 12.71 -0.03 -6.21
CA ALA A 262 13.09 -0.46 -4.86
C ALA A 262 13.93 -1.74 -4.89
N SER A 263 13.55 -2.71 -5.72
CA SER A 263 14.31 -3.95 -5.96
C SER A 263 15.72 -3.68 -6.48
N TYR A 264 15.85 -2.72 -7.41
CA TYR A 264 17.14 -2.22 -7.91
C TYR A 264 17.99 -1.64 -6.78
N LEU A 265 17.42 -0.78 -5.94
CA LEU A 265 18.13 -0.15 -4.82
C LEU A 265 18.55 -1.16 -3.73
N PHE A 266 17.83 -2.27 -3.58
CA PHE A 266 18.25 -3.36 -2.68
C PHE A 266 19.48 -4.13 -3.18
N GLY A 267 19.86 -3.99 -4.46
CA GLY A 267 21.03 -4.64 -5.06
C GLY A 267 20.65 -5.66 -6.13
N PRO A 268 19.94 -6.76 -5.81
CA PRO A 268 19.72 -7.82 -6.79
C PRO A 268 18.89 -7.41 -8.01
N GLY A 269 18.04 -6.38 -7.89
CA GLY A 269 17.35 -5.82 -9.04
C GLY A 269 16.12 -6.59 -9.47
N PHE A 270 15.76 -6.46 -10.75
CA PHE A 270 14.54 -7.05 -11.31
C PHE A 270 14.80 -7.59 -12.71
N ALA A 271 13.89 -8.46 -13.16
CA ALA A 271 13.93 -9.04 -14.50
C ALA A 271 12.77 -8.50 -15.35
N VAL A 272 13.04 -8.28 -16.63
CA VAL A 272 12.05 -7.97 -17.67
C VAL A 272 12.10 -9.09 -18.73
N GLY A 273 11.92 -10.31 -18.25
CA GLY A 273 12.00 -11.56 -19.01
C GLY A 273 13.01 -12.55 -18.44
N THR A 274 12.91 -13.81 -18.86
CA THR A 274 13.59 -14.98 -18.25
C THR A 274 15.12 -14.97 -18.30
N THR A 275 15.73 -14.18 -19.19
CA THR A 275 17.20 -14.07 -19.33
C THR A 275 17.68 -12.63 -19.23
N THR A 276 17.01 -11.83 -18.38
CA THR A 276 17.32 -10.41 -18.20
C THR A 276 17.53 -10.09 -16.73
N VAL A 277 18.42 -9.14 -16.47
CA VAL A 277 18.70 -8.63 -15.14
C VAL A 277 18.95 -7.14 -15.26
N VAL A 278 18.26 -6.35 -14.44
CA VAL A 278 18.50 -4.92 -14.28
C VAL A 278 18.88 -4.70 -12.82
N ALA A 279 20.17 -4.52 -12.56
CA ALA A 279 20.75 -4.34 -11.24
C ALA A 279 21.81 -3.22 -11.24
N PRO A 280 22.19 -2.67 -10.07
CA PRO A 280 23.19 -1.59 -9.95
C PRO A 280 24.59 -1.97 -10.40
N ASP A 281 24.91 -3.25 -10.43
CA ASP A 281 26.19 -3.83 -10.83
C ASP A 281 26.20 -4.30 -12.30
N VAL A 282 25.06 -4.76 -12.81
CA VAL A 282 24.96 -5.28 -14.19
C VAL A 282 23.58 -5.05 -14.80
N VAL A 283 23.56 -4.67 -16.09
CA VAL A 283 22.34 -4.54 -16.88
C VAL A 283 22.44 -5.43 -18.12
N VAL A 284 21.66 -6.51 -18.11
CA VAL A 284 21.49 -7.44 -19.24
C VAL A 284 20.04 -7.39 -19.68
N LEU A 285 19.81 -6.85 -20.88
CA LEU A 285 18.48 -6.75 -21.49
C LEU A 285 18.42 -7.61 -22.77
N GLY A 286 17.24 -8.18 -23.03
CA GLY A 286 16.92 -8.81 -24.30
C GLY A 286 16.04 -7.91 -25.16
N ALA A 287 15.39 -8.48 -26.19
CA ALA A 287 14.32 -7.79 -26.90
C ALA A 287 13.19 -7.45 -25.89
N LEU A 288 12.84 -6.17 -25.78
CA LEU A 288 11.80 -5.67 -24.90
C LEU A 288 10.49 -5.49 -25.69
N PRO A 289 9.31 -5.68 -25.07
CA PRO A 289 8.06 -5.37 -25.73
C PRO A 289 7.94 -3.85 -25.94
N ALA A 290 7.09 -3.45 -26.89
CA ALA A 290 6.74 -2.05 -27.10
C ALA A 290 5.84 -1.54 -25.94
N TYR A 291 6.44 -1.42 -24.75
CA TYR A 291 5.81 -0.88 -23.55
C TYR A 291 6.55 0.38 -23.10
N PRO A 292 5.95 1.59 -23.19
CA PRO A 292 6.68 2.86 -23.07
C PRO A 292 7.53 3.00 -21.81
N LEU A 293 7.04 2.54 -20.65
CA LEU A 293 7.79 2.64 -19.39
C LEU A 293 9.12 1.88 -19.40
N LEU A 294 9.27 0.85 -20.25
CA LEU A 294 10.56 0.14 -20.37
C LEU A 294 11.63 0.97 -21.06
N GLY A 295 11.26 2.04 -21.77
CA GLY A 295 12.22 3.02 -22.29
C GLY A 295 13.02 3.71 -21.18
N ALA A 296 12.49 3.76 -19.95
CA ALA A 296 13.16 4.34 -18.80
C ALA A 296 14.30 3.47 -18.23
N LEU A 297 14.46 2.23 -18.72
CA LEU A 297 15.51 1.34 -18.27
C LEU A 297 16.91 1.89 -18.60
N PRO A 298 17.92 1.62 -17.74
CA PRO A 298 19.31 1.87 -18.05
C PRO A 298 19.74 1.16 -19.35
N ALA A 299 20.74 1.71 -20.04
CA ALA A 299 21.31 1.06 -21.21
C ALA A 299 22.00 -0.26 -20.81
N PRO A 300 21.98 -1.30 -21.67
CA PRO A 300 22.73 -2.53 -21.43
C PRO A 300 24.24 -2.28 -21.28
N GLY A 301 24.89 -3.06 -20.40
CA GLY A 301 26.32 -2.95 -20.14
C GLY A 301 26.65 -2.56 -18.69
N PRO A 302 27.93 -2.26 -18.40
CA PRO A 302 28.36 -1.86 -17.06
C PRO A 302 27.76 -0.49 -16.69
N PRO A 303 27.05 -0.40 -15.55
CA PRO A 303 26.54 0.88 -15.05
C PRO A 303 27.67 1.87 -14.71
N ALA A 304 27.34 3.16 -14.62
CA ALA A 304 28.29 4.17 -14.17
C ALA A 304 28.81 3.85 -12.76
N ALA A 305 30.08 4.15 -12.49
CA ALA A 305 30.77 3.73 -11.25
C ALA A 305 30.11 4.23 -9.95
N TRP A 306 29.30 5.29 -9.98
CA TRP A 306 28.57 5.81 -8.83
C TRP A 306 27.27 5.05 -8.53
N VAL A 307 26.72 4.30 -9.49
CA VAL A 307 25.41 3.63 -9.39
C VAL A 307 25.35 2.60 -8.25
N PRO A 308 26.38 1.77 -8.01
CA PRO A 308 26.41 0.88 -6.84
C PRO A 308 26.27 1.60 -5.50
N ALA A 309 26.68 2.88 -5.40
CA ALA A 309 26.54 3.65 -4.16
C ALA A 309 25.07 3.91 -3.78
N LEU A 310 24.13 3.76 -4.72
CA LEU A 310 22.69 3.86 -4.43
C LEU A 310 22.20 2.78 -3.46
N THR A 311 22.94 1.68 -3.28
CA THR A 311 22.63 0.63 -2.29
C THR A 311 22.73 1.12 -0.82
N VAL A 312 23.28 2.31 -0.60
CA VAL A 312 23.22 2.99 0.71
C VAL A 312 21.80 3.42 1.08
N VAL A 313 20.91 3.63 0.09
CA VAL A 313 19.53 4.12 0.33
C VAL A 313 18.73 3.19 1.26
N PRO A 314 18.63 1.87 1.03
CA PRO A 314 18.00 0.94 1.97
C PRO A 314 18.55 1.02 3.40
N ILE A 315 19.86 1.24 3.56
CA ILE A 315 20.49 1.37 4.87
C ILE A 315 19.98 2.62 5.57
N LEU A 316 19.94 3.76 4.88
CA LEU A 316 19.40 5.01 5.44
C LEU A 316 17.91 4.88 5.79
N ALA A 317 17.12 4.23 4.94
CA ALA A 317 15.70 3.97 5.20
C ALA A 317 15.52 3.09 6.46
N GLY A 318 16.35 2.06 6.63
CA GLY A 318 16.37 1.23 7.83
C GLY A 318 16.77 2.03 9.07
N VAL A 319 17.82 2.84 9.01
CA VAL A 319 18.22 3.72 10.12
C VAL A 319 17.09 4.65 10.54
N LEU A 320 16.38 5.26 9.59
CA LEU A 320 15.20 6.10 9.85
C LEU A 320 14.06 5.30 10.50
N ALA A 321 13.82 4.06 10.06
CA ALA A 321 12.83 3.17 10.67
C ALA A 321 13.17 2.86 12.14
N GLY A 322 14.44 2.55 12.41
CA GLY A 322 14.95 2.30 13.75
C GLY A 322 14.82 3.51 14.68
N ALA A 323 15.27 4.68 14.20
CA ALA A 323 15.15 5.93 14.94
C ALA A 323 13.68 6.28 15.21
N ALA A 324 12.78 6.05 14.24
CA ALA A 324 11.34 6.28 14.41
C ALA A 324 10.68 5.33 15.42
N ALA A 325 11.15 4.08 15.50
CA ALA A 325 10.69 3.11 16.49
C ALA A 325 11.12 3.51 17.92
N ASP A 326 12.33 4.04 18.09
CA ASP A 326 12.87 4.43 19.40
C ASP A 326 12.42 5.82 19.89
N ARG A 327 11.67 6.60 19.10
CA ARG A 327 11.29 8.00 19.43
C ARG A 327 10.66 8.21 20.82
N ARG A 328 9.99 7.20 21.37
CA ARG A 328 9.35 7.27 22.71
C ARG A 328 10.26 6.83 23.86
N LYS A 329 11.53 6.51 23.61
CA LYS A 329 12.51 6.02 24.62
C LYS A 329 11.99 4.85 25.45
N GLN A 330 11.28 3.94 24.81
CA GLN A 330 10.63 2.81 25.48
C GLN A 330 11.64 1.83 26.10
N ALA A 331 12.84 1.76 25.54
CA ALA A 331 13.89 0.86 25.96
C ALA A 331 15.00 1.61 26.70
N SER A 332 15.20 1.26 27.97
CA SER A 332 16.29 1.79 28.82
C SER A 332 17.66 1.18 28.50
N SER A 333 17.69 0.11 27.71
CA SER A 333 18.88 -0.67 27.38
C SER A 333 19.08 -0.76 25.86
N TRP A 334 20.35 -0.67 25.43
CA TRP A 334 20.74 -0.75 24.02
C TRP A 334 20.24 -2.02 23.32
N TRP A 335 20.26 -3.18 23.98
CA TRP A 335 19.81 -4.43 23.37
C TRP A 335 18.29 -4.46 23.14
N ARG A 336 17.51 -3.79 24.00
CA ARG A 336 16.05 -3.65 23.81
C ARG A 336 15.73 -2.70 22.67
N GLN A 337 16.49 -1.61 22.53
CA GLN A 337 16.39 -0.68 21.40
C GLN A 337 16.71 -1.40 20.09
N ALA A 338 17.78 -2.19 20.07
CA ALA A 338 18.15 -3.02 18.93
C ALA A 338 17.04 -4.00 18.55
N LEU A 339 16.40 -4.67 19.51
CA LEU A 339 15.29 -5.60 19.23
C LEU A 339 14.05 -4.90 18.68
N VAL A 340 13.66 -3.75 19.23
CA VAL A 340 12.53 -2.96 18.73
C VAL A 340 12.81 -2.43 17.31
N GLY A 341 14.03 -1.91 17.09
CA GLY A 341 14.50 -1.49 15.77
C GLY A 341 14.52 -2.64 14.76
N ALA A 342 15.07 -3.80 15.14
CA ALA A 342 15.07 -5.00 14.31
C ALA A 342 13.65 -5.45 13.96
N GLY A 343 12.72 -5.44 14.94
CA GLY A 343 11.31 -5.74 14.70
C GLY A 343 10.66 -4.78 13.71
N ALA A 344 10.95 -3.48 13.82
CA ALA A 344 10.47 -2.47 12.86
C ALA A 344 11.03 -2.69 11.45
N GLY A 345 12.34 -2.93 11.34
CA GLY A 345 13.01 -3.20 10.06
C GLY A 345 12.54 -4.49 9.40
N LEU A 346 12.35 -5.57 10.18
CA LEU A 346 11.81 -6.84 9.71
C LEU A 346 10.38 -6.67 9.20
N LEU A 347 9.52 -5.99 9.96
CA LEU A 347 8.15 -5.73 9.52
C LEU A 347 8.11 -4.89 8.24
N ALA A 348 8.93 -3.83 8.13
CA ALA A 348 9.06 -3.04 6.91
C ALA A 348 9.52 -3.90 5.72
N GLY A 349 10.53 -4.73 5.94
CA GLY A 349 11.06 -5.66 4.95
C GLY A 349 10.03 -6.67 4.46
N LEU A 350 9.25 -7.25 5.37
CA LEU A 350 8.17 -8.18 5.03
C LEU A 350 7.05 -7.48 4.24
N VAL A 351 6.65 -6.27 4.65
CA VAL A 351 5.67 -5.47 3.90
C VAL A 351 6.16 -5.17 2.49
N LEU A 352 7.41 -4.71 2.34
CA LEU A 352 8.01 -4.46 1.03
C LEU A 352 8.17 -5.74 0.22
N ALA A 353 8.54 -6.87 0.82
CA ALA A 353 8.63 -8.15 0.14
C ALA A 353 7.27 -8.59 -0.45
N VAL A 354 6.18 -8.42 0.30
CA VAL A 354 4.82 -8.67 -0.19
C VAL A 354 4.47 -7.74 -1.35
N LEU A 355 4.78 -6.45 -1.24
CA LEU A 355 4.55 -5.48 -2.33
C LEU A 355 5.38 -5.81 -3.57
N LEU A 356 6.65 -6.17 -3.41
CA LEU A 356 7.55 -6.58 -4.49
C LEU A 356 7.01 -7.82 -5.21
N LEU A 357 6.59 -8.84 -4.45
CA LEU A 357 5.95 -10.04 -5.02
C LEU A 357 4.68 -9.70 -5.80
N ALA A 358 3.85 -8.81 -5.26
CA ALA A 358 2.62 -8.38 -5.92
C ALA A 358 2.87 -7.53 -7.18
N SER A 359 4.05 -6.92 -7.31
CA SER A 359 4.45 -6.12 -8.48
C SER A 359 4.98 -6.92 -9.67
N GLY A 360 5.08 -8.25 -9.52
CA GLY A 360 5.50 -9.15 -10.60
C GLY A 360 4.34 -9.61 -11.46
N GLY A 361 4.62 -9.98 -12.71
CA GLY A 361 3.63 -10.52 -13.65
C GLY A 361 4.22 -10.81 -15.02
N SER A 362 3.37 -10.98 -16.04
CA SER A 362 3.79 -11.17 -17.43
C SER A 362 3.46 -9.95 -18.30
N ILE A 363 4.42 -9.51 -19.11
CA ILE A 363 4.28 -8.38 -20.06
C ILE A 363 4.33 -8.90 -21.52
N GLY A 364 4.22 -10.22 -21.72
CA GLY A 364 4.13 -10.80 -23.06
C GLY A 364 4.32 -12.32 -23.07
N PRO A 365 4.28 -12.94 -24.25
CA PRO A 365 4.42 -14.40 -24.40
C PRO A 365 5.87 -14.88 -24.18
N GLY A 366 6.02 -16.20 -24.00
CA GLY A 366 7.31 -16.89 -23.96
C GLY A 366 8.27 -16.35 -22.90
N ARG A 367 9.41 -15.79 -23.32
CA ARG A 367 10.45 -15.27 -22.42
C ARG A 367 9.98 -14.09 -21.54
N MET A 368 8.85 -13.45 -21.83
CA MET A 368 8.30 -12.32 -21.06
C MET A 368 7.23 -12.73 -20.05
N GLN A 369 7.06 -14.03 -19.81
CA GLN A 369 6.13 -14.55 -18.81
C GLN A 369 6.53 -14.21 -17.36
N HIS A 370 7.79 -13.86 -17.13
CA HIS A 370 8.33 -13.55 -15.81
C HIS A 370 8.98 -12.17 -15.85
N THR A 371 8.26 -11.18 -15.33
CA THR A 371 8.76 -9.82 -15.13
C THR A 371 8.50 -9.40 -13.69
N GLY A 372 9.47 -8.75 -13.07
CA GLY A 372 9.35 -8.25 -11.69
C GLY A 372 10.62 -8.42 -10.86
N PRO A 373 10.53 -8.04 -9.57
CA PRO A 373 11.64 -8.13 -8.62
C PRO A 373 12.22 -9.55 -8.51
N LEU A 374 13.54 -9.66 -8.44
CA LEU A 374 14.18 -10.94 -8.14
C LEU A 374 13.90 -11.35 -6.70
N LEU A 375 13.70 -12.65 -6.44
CA LEU A 375 13.47 -13.17 -5.08
C LEU A 375 14.60 -12.79 -4.10
N ALA A 376 15.83 -12.67 -4.61
CA ALA A 376 16.97 -12.19 -3.83
C ALA A 376 16.75 -10.80 -3.23
N SER A 377 16.03 -9.90 -3.92
CA SER A 377 15.74 -8.55 -3.43
C SER A 377 14.80 -8.53 -2.23
N LEU A 378 13.93 -9.53 -2.10
CA LEU A 378 13.02 -9.67 -0.95
C LEU A 378 13.85 -9.98 0.31
N VAL A 379 14.77 -10.93 0.18
CA VAL A 379 15.66 -11.35 1.27
C VAL A 379 16.66 -10.24 1.60
N ALA A 380 17.28 -9.63 0.59
CA ALA A 380 18.19 -8.51 0.76
C ALA A 380 17.51 -7.32 1.44
N GLY A 381 16.31 -6.94 0.98
CA GLY A 381 15.55 -5.85 1.58
C GLY A 381 15.16 -6.12 3.03
N ALA A 382 14.69 -7.33 3.34
CA ALA A 382 14.34 -7.72 4.70
C ALA A 382 15.55 -7.70 5.65
N LEU A 383 16.68 -8.28 5.24
CA LEU A 383 17.91 -8.29 6.03
C LEU A 383 18.47 -6.89 6.23
N THR A 384 18.64 -6.11 5.15
CA THR A 384 19.23 -4.77 5.20
C THR A 384 18.40 -3.83 6.08
N LEU A 385 17.07 -3.83 5.93
CA LEU A 385 16.20 -3.00 6.76
C LEU A 385 16.22 -3.43 8.23
N THR A 386 16.24 -4.74 8.50
CA THR A 386 16.30 -5.26 9.88
C THR A 386 17.58 -4.82 10.59
N VAL A 387 18.74 -5.05 9.95
CA VAL A 387 20.05 -4.72 10.55
C VAL A 387 20.22 -3.21 10.68
N ALA A 388 19.88 -2.44 9.64
CA ALA A 388 20.02 -0.99 9.66
C ALA A 388 19.05 -0.33 10.66
N ALA A 389 17.84 -0.86 10.84
CA ALA A 389 16.90 -0.37 11.84
C ALA A 389 17.33 -0.72 13.27
N ALA A 390 17.90 -1.89 13.51
CA ALA A 390 18.51 -2.21 14.81
C ALA A 390 19.63 -1.21 15.15
N ALA A 391 20.53 -0.95 14.21
CA ALA A 391 21.61 0.02 14.36
C ALA A 391 21.09 1.45 14.55
N GLY A 392 20.09 1.86 13.77
CA GLY A 392 19.48 3.19 13.85
C GLY A 392 18.79 3.45 15.19
N ALA A 393 18.10 2.45 15.74
CA ALA A 393 17.47 2.56 17.06
C ALA A 393 18.53 2.74 18.16
N VAL A 394 19.61 1.96 18.15
CA VAL A 394 20.70 2.09 19.13
C VAL A 394 21.44 3.41 18.98
N ALA A 395 21.75 3.84 17.75
CA ALA A 395 22.42 5.10 17.50
C ALA A 395 21.57 6.30 17.96
N HIS A 396 20.27 6.27 17.67
CA HIS A 396 19.32 7.29 18.13
C HIS A 396 19.25 7.37 19.66
N GLY A 397 19.14 6.21 20.33
CA GLY A 397 19.15 6.12 21.79
C GLY A 397 20.46 6.63 22.41
N ALA A 398 21.61 6.29 21.81
CA ALA A 398 22.92 6.75 22.25
C ALA A 398 23.06 8.28 22.11
N LEU A 399 22.68 8.85 20.96
CA LEU A 399 22.73 10.30 20.70
C LEU A 399 21.87 11.10 21.68
N LEU A 400 20.66 10.61 22.01
CA LEU A 400 19.77 11.26 22.98
C LEU A 400 20.15 11.01 24.45
N GLY A 401 20.86 9.91 24.73
CA GLY A 401 21.43 9.59 26.04
C GLY A 401 22.74 10.32 26.30
N TRP A 402 23.42 10.77 25.25
CA TRP A 402 24.66 11.54 25.32
C TRP A 402 24.37 12.97 25.79
N ARG A 403 24.24 13.12 27.12
CA ARG A 403 24.38 14.42 27.77
C ARG A 403 25.87 14.64 28.04
N PRO A 404 26.55 15.58 27.36
CA PRO A 404 27.95 15.83 27.65
C PRO A 404 28.10 16.24 29.12
N GLY A 405 29.19 15.81 29.76
CA GLY A 405 29.36 15.81 31.22
C GLY A 405 29.13 17.16 31.90
N TRP A 406 29.28 18.27 31.16
CA TRP A 406 29.02 19.63 31.62
C TRP A 406 27.52 19.98 31.79
N LEU A 407 26.61 19.19 31.21
CA LEU A 407 25.15 19.31 31.39
C LEU A 407 24.58 18.33 32.43
N ARG A 408 25.40 17.42 32.97
CA ARG A 408 25.01 16.63 34.16
C ARG A 408 25.06 17.58 35.35
N ARG A 409 23.90 18.05 35.81
CA ARG A 409 23.80 18.85 37.04
C ARG A 409 24.62 18.15 38.13
N PRO A 410 25.66 18.80 38.68
CA PRO A 410 26.42 18.23 39.77
C PRO A 410 25.49 17.87 40.93
N GLY A 411 25.80 16.79 41.67
CA GLY A 411 24.97 16.34 42.79
C GLY A 411 24.68 17.41 43.85
N TRP A 412 25.54 18.43 43.94
CA TRP A 412 25.42 19.57 44.85
C TRP A 412 24.38 20.63 44.43
N LEU A 413 23.85 20.56 43.21
CA LEU A 413 22.75 21.41 42.69
C LEU A 413 21.37 20.76 42.85
N ARG A 414 21.28 19.59 43.51
CA ARG A 414 20.00 19.07 44.00
C ARG A 414 19.62 19.91 45.21
N TRP A 415 18.63 20.79 45.04
CA TRP A 415 17.99 21.45 46.18
C TRP A 415 17.62 20.39 47.22
N PRO A 416 18.04 20.51 48.49
CA PRO A 416 17.57 19.60 49.53
C PRO A 416 16.04 19.59 49.49
N GLY A 417 15.45 18.40 49.45
CA GLY A 417 14.00 18.24 49.33
C GLY A 417 13.30 19.17 50.31
N ARG A 418 12.23 19.85 49.85
CA ARG A 418 11.36 20.60 50.74
C ARG A 418 11.05 19.71 51.94
N PRO A 419 11.30 20.16 53.20
CA PRO A 419 10.93 19.36 54.36
C PRO A 419 9.46 18.98 54.21
N ALA A 420 9.16 17.70 54.37
CA ALA A 420 7.79 17.21 54.29
C ALA A 420 6.93 18.05 55.24
N LEU A 421 5.93 18.75 54.70
CA LEU A 421 5.02 19.54 55.52
C LEU A 421 4.40 18.61 56.57
N PRO A 422 4.42 18.98 57.86
CA PRO A 422 3.88 18.15 58.92
C PRO A 422 2.39 17.88 58.68
N GLY A 423 1.95 16.66 59.02
CA GLY A 423 0.68 16.07 58.57
C GLY A 423 -0.61 16.83 58.93
N TRP A 424 -0.54 17.87 59.76
CA TRP A 424 -1.69 18.71 60.12
C TRP A 424 -2.10 19.70 59.03
N LEU A 425 -1.21 20.05 58.07
CA LEU A 425 -1.54 20.90 56.92
C LEU A 425 -2.25 20.16 55.77
N ARG A 426 -2.42 18.82 55.86
CA ARG A 426 -3.09 18.01 54.83
C ARG A 426 -4.61 17.84 55.03
N ARG A 427 -5.18 18.42 56.10
CA ARG A 427 -6.60 18.23 56.47
C ARG A 427 -7.50 19.45 56.30
N ALA A 428 -7.06 20.45 55.54
CA ALA A 428 -7.90 21.56 55.14
C ALA A 428 -7.78 21.76 53.63
N HIS A 429 -8.47 20.90 52.86
CA HIS A 429 -9.06 21.20 51.55
C HIS A 429 -9.94 20.04 51.10
#